data_AF-A0A920TPN8-F1
#
_entry.id   AF-A0A920TPN8-F1
#
_cell.length_a   1.000
_cell.length_b   1.000
_cell.length_c   1.000
_cell.angle_alpha   90.00
_cell.angle_beta   90.00
_cell.angle_gamma   90.00
#
_symmetry.space_group_name_H-M   'P 1'
#
loop_
_entity.id
_entity.type
_entity.pdbx_description
1 polymer ?
#
loop_
_entity_poly.entity_id
_entity_poly.type
_entity_poly.pdbx_seq_one_letter_code
_entity_poly.pdbx_strand_id
1 'polypeptide(L)' 'MAIHDAGAYGHAMSSNYNSRLKSSEILIEDEEIKVIRRRETFDDLLRQERDV' A
#
# COMPACT_ATOMS: atom_id res chain seq x y z
N MET A 1 -0.15 -16.33 7.70
CA MET A 1 1.11 -16.56 6.97
C MET A 1 1.87 -15.25 6.93
N ALA A 2 3.19 -15.28 7.10
CA ALA A 2 4.06 -14.11 7.00
C ALA A 2 5.09 -14.35 5.89
N ILE A 3 5.38 -13.31 5.10
CA ILE A 3 6.45 -13.32 4.11
C ILE A 3 7.58 -12.46 4.70
N HIS A 4 8.73 -13.08 4.94
CA HIS A 4 9.91 -12.40 5.50
C HIS A 4 10.67 -11.63 4.41
N ASP A 5 11.54 -10.71 4.83
CA ASP A 5 12.46 -9.96 3.97
C ASP A 5 11.80 -9.12 2.84
N ALA A 6 10.51 -8.80 2.99
CA ALA A 6 9.74 -8.01 2.03
C ALA A 6 9.89 -6.48 2.20
N GLY A 7 10.77 -6.03 3.10
CA GLY A 7 10.94 -4.60 3.43
C GLY A 7 11.65 -3.79 2.35
N ALA A 8 12.61 -4.40 1.64
CA ALA A 8 13.24 -3.79 0.48
C ALA A 8 12.58 -4.32 -0.79
N TYR A 9 12.42 -3.48 -1.82
CA TYR A 9 11.91 -3.86 -3.14
C TYR A 9 10.49 -4.46 -3.18
N GLY A 10 9.80 -4.63 -2.05
CA GLY A 10 8.43 -5.11 -1.95
C GLY A 10 7.41 -4.06 -2.38
N HIS A 11 6.94 -3.24 -1.45
CA HIS A 11 5.93 -2.21 -1.74
C HIS A 11 6.38 -1.22 -2.83
N ALA A 12 7.68 -0.96 -2.92
CA ALA A 12 8.28 -0.11 -3.96
C ALA A 12 8.01 -0.59 -5.39
N MET A 13 7.87 -1.90 -5.62
CA MET A 13 7.50 -2.49 -6.92
C MET A 13 6.06 -3.00 -6.98
N SER A 14 5.25 -2.70 -5.95
CA SER A 14 3.83 -3.04 -5.95
C SER A 14 3.08 -2.24 -7.02
N SER A 15 2.09 -2.88 -7.66
CA SER A 15 1.31 -2.30 -8.76
C SER A 15 -0.18 -2.48 -8.53
N ASN A 16 -0.98 -1.76 -9.32
CA ASN A 16 -2.43 -1.91 -9.36
C ASN A 16 -2.89 -2.93 -10.44
N TYR A 17 -2.00 -3.83 -10.86
CA TYR A 17 -2.34 -4.85 -11.84
C TYR A 17 -3.57 -5.66 -11.40
N ASN A 18 -4.47 -5.94 -12.34
CA ASN A 18 -5.81 -6.50 -12.09
C ASN A 18 -6.71 -5.63 -11.20
N SER A 19 -6.56 -4.30 -11.29
CA SER A 19 -7.36 -3.33 -10.53
C SER A 19 -7.31 -3.54 -9.01
N ARG A 20 -6.19 -4.09 -8.52
CA ARG A 20 -5.99 -4.33 -7.09
C ARG A 20 -5.48 -3.08 -6.41
N LEU A 21 -6.08 -2.73 -5.28
CA LEU A 21 -5.67 -1.59 -4.46
C LEU A 21 -4.42 -1.95 -3.66
N LYS A 22 -3.44 -1.03 -3.58
CA LYS A 22 -2.23 -1.26 -2.78
C LYS A 22 -2.58 -1.35 -1.29
N SER A 23 -1.86 -2.22 -0.59
CA SER A 23 -2.00 -2.43 0.85
C SER A 23 -1.58 -1.21 1.67
N SER A 24 -2.11 -1.11 2.88
CA SER A 24 -1.59 -0.21 3.92
C SER A 24 -0.24 -0.71 4.45
N GLU A 25 0.60 0.22 4.91
CA GLU A 25 1.84 -0.07 5.63
C GLU A 25 1.71 0.49 7.05
N ILE A 26 2.10 -0.32 8.03
CA ILE A 26 2.14 0.07 9.44
C ILE A 26 3.58 -0.01 9.95
N LEU A 27 3.92 0.92 10.83
CA LEU A 27 5.14 0.91 11.61
C LEU A 27 4.78 0.51 13.04
N ILE A 28 5.58 -0.39 13.61
CA ILE A 28 5.52 -0.71 15.03
C ILE A 28 6.79 -0.12 15.64
N GLU A 29 6.64 0.78 16.60
CA GLU A 29 7.72 1.48 17.30
C GLU A 29 7.31 1.64 18.76
N ASP A 30 8.17 1.22 19.70
CA ASP A 30 7.89 1.28 21.14
C ASP A 30 6.52 0.71 21.56
N GLU A 31 6.14 -0.44 20.99
CA GLU A 31 4.82 -1.09 21.17
C GLU A 31 3.61 -0.29 20.63
N GLU A 32 3.83 0.88 20.03
CA GLU A 32 2.81 1.65 19.34
C GLU A 32 2.73 1.29 17.86
N ILE A 33 1.50 1.30 17.31
CA ILE A 33 1.23 1.07 15.90
C ILE A 33 0.89 2.40 15.23
N LYS A 34 1.65 2.76 14.19
CA LYS A 34 1.44 3.96 13.38
C LYS A 34 1.14 3.57 11.93
N VAL A 35 0.08 4.10 11.35
CA VAL A 35 -0.20 3.92 9.91
C VAL A 35 0.69 4.90 9.13
N ILE A 36 1.73 4.38 8.50
CA ILE A 36 2.68 5.19 7.71
C ILE A 36 2.26 5.31 6.24
N ARG A 37 1.43 4.37 5.75
CA ARG A 37 0.75 4.46 4.46
C ARG A 37 -0.66 3.92 4.58
N ARG A 38 -1.66 4.74 4.24
CA ARG A 38 -3.05 4.27 4.18
C ARG A 38 -3.24 3.29 3.02
N ARG A 39 -4.21 2.39 3.16
CA ARG A 39 -4.68 1.56 2.05
C ARG A 39 -5.23 2.45 0.93
N GLU A 40 -4.99 2.08 -0.32
CA GLU A 40 -5.61 2.74 -1.47
C GLU A 40 -7.12 2.45 -1.52
N THR A 41 -7.86 3.39 -2.09
CA THR A 41 -9.29 3.26 -2.40
C THR A 41 -9.50 3.16 -3.92
N PHE A 42 -10.70 2.79 -4.35
CA PHE A 42 -11.04 2.85 -5.78
C PHE A 42 -10.95 4.26 -6.37
N ASP A 43 -11.18 5.30 -5.57
CA ASP A 43 -10.97 6.67 -6.01
C ASP A 43 -9.49 6.96 -6.31
N ASP A 44 -8.55 6.40 -5.54
CA ASP A 44 -7.12 6.53 -5.83
C ASP A 44 -6.76 5.83 -7.14
N LEU A 45 -7.30 4.62 -7.36
CA LEU A 45 -7.06 3.84 -8.57
C LEU A 45 -7.53 4.59 -9.82
N LEU A 46 -8.73 5.18 -9.77
CA LEU A 46 -9.34 5.87 -10.91
C LEU A 46 -8.88 7.33 -11.04
N ARG A 47 -8.09 7.84 -10.09
CA ARG A 47 -7.73 9.27 -10.02
C ARG A 47 -7.10 9.80 -11.30
N GLN A 48 -6.33 8.99 -12.01
CA GLN A 48 -5.63 9.38 -13.23
C GLN A 48 -6.45 9.18 -14.51
N GLU A 49 -7.59 8.49 -14.42
CA GLU A 49 -8.48 8.23 -15.57
C GLU A 49 -9.69 9.17 -15.59
N ARG A 50 -9.89 9.95 -14.53
CA ARG A 50 -10.95 10.95 -14.46
C ARG A 50 -10.52 12.18 -15.24
N ASP A 51 -11.26 12.49 -16.31
CA ASP A 51 -11.23 13.81 -16.93
C ASP A 51 -11.77 14.82 -15.91
N VAL A 52 -10.91 15.77 -15.53
CA VAL A 52 -11.30 16.95 -14.75
C VAL A 52 -11.76 18.04 -15.71
#